data_AF-A0A956A7G5-F1
#
_entry.id   AF-A0A956A7G5-F1
#
_cell.length_a   1.000
_cell.length_b   1.000
_cell.length_c   1.000
_cell.angle_alpha   90.00
_cell.angle_beta   90.00
_cell.angle_gamma   90.00
#
_symmetry.space_group_name_H-M   'P 1'
#
loop_
_entity.id
_entity.type
_entity.pdbx_description
1 polymer ?
#
loop_
_entity_poly.entity_id
_entity_poly.type
_entity_poly.pdbx_seq_one_letter_code
_entity_poly.pdbx_strand_id
1 'polypeptide(L)'
;MSQSQFQLDLRPAPVDGKHLVADLNEPQQAAVLATEGPVLVLAGAGSGKTRALTRKIAYLVLSCGYEPWEILAVTFTNKAAAEMRERAAHLLGDRAKDLWLGTFHSIGVRLLRRHGELVGVKPRFVIYDQSDQQVMINRCFEKANLDAKAYSPKAFGAYVEQQKRECRGPGHPELPAGDFLERVFADLYGLYEGEMRAAGAVDFSDLIYLPWRIAAENPTIRIEWQSRFRYILVDEFQDTNRAQYQLLHQMLGPDRRICVVGDDDQSIYRWRGADVQNILGFAEDFEGATVIRLEQNYRSSKNILDVAGDVIAQNRTRHGKRLWTDQARGEPVKLYTAQSDRDEAEYV
;
A
#
# COMPACT_ATOMS: atom_id res chain seq x y z
N MET A 1 -50.38 -15.79 -8.46
CA MET A 1 -49.35 -16.80 -8.16
C MET A 1 -48.11 -16.41 -8.95
N SER A 2 -47.14 -15.80 -8.28
CA SER A 2 -45.94 -15.21 -8.89
C SER A 2 -44.89 -16.29 -9.13
N GLN A 3 -44.44 -16.44 -10.37
CA GLN A 3 -43.35 -17.35 -10.74
C GLN A 3 -42.02 -16.72 -10.31
N SER A 4 -41.35 -17.35 -9.33
CA SER A 4 -39.99 -17.01 -8.95
C SER A 4 -39.02 -17.44 -10.05
N GLN A 5 -38.40 -16.48 -10.74
CA GLN A 5 -37.23 -16.71 -11.57
C GLN A 5 -36.06 -17.07 -10.66
N PHE A 6 -35.78 -18.38 -10.53
CA PHE A 6 -34.46 -18.85 -10.11
C PHE A 6 -33.48 -18.53 -11.23
N GLN A 7 -32.70 -17.46 -11.09
CA GLN A 7 -31.45 -17.32 -11.84
C GLN A 7 -30.50 -18.41 -11.35
N LEU A 8 -30.23 -19.41 -12.19
CA LEU A 8 -29.11 -20.32 -11.97
C LEU A 8 -27.83 -19.47 -11.95
N ASP A 9 -27.08 -19.56 -10.85
CA ASP A 9 -25.75 -18.98 -10.69
C ASP A 9 -24.80 -19.74 -11.64
N LEU A 10 -24.67 -19.25 -12.88
CA LEU A 10 -23.85 -19.83 -13.96
C LEU A 10 -22.34 -19.59 -13.73
N ARG A 11 -21.86 -19.77 -12.50
CA ARG A 11 -20.41 -19.72 -12.24
C ARG A 11 -19.75 -20.96 -12.85
N PRO A 12 -18.65 -20.82 -13.60
CA PRO A 12 -17.88 -21.96 -14.03
C PRO A 12 -17.45 -22.79 -12.81
N ALA A 13 -17.50 -24.11 -12.93
CA ALA A 13 -17.05 -25.00 -11.86
C ALA A 13 -15.59 -24.67 -11.47
N PRO A 14 -15.25 -24.67 -10.18
CA PRO A 14 -13.87 -24.44 -9.73
C PRO A 14 -12.92 -25.41 -10.42
N VAL A 15 -11.87 -24.88 -11.06
CA VAL A 15 -10.81 -25.71 -11.63
C VAL A 15 -9.88 -26.14 -10.49
N ASP A 16 -9.43 -27.40 -10.48
CA ASP A 16 -8.46 -27.87 -9.48
C ASP A 16 -7.17 -27.02 -9.57
N GLY A 17 -7.02 -26.11 -8.61
CA GLY A 17 -5.94 -25.13 -8.53
C GLY A 17 -4.56 -25.70 -8.24
N LYS A 18 -4.41 -27.03 -8.09
CA LYS A 18 -3.13 -27.70 -7.81
C LYS A 18 -2.01 -27.29 -8.76
N HIS A 19 -2.32 -27.05 -10.03
CA HIS A 19 -1.32 -26.61 -11.02
C HIS A 19 -0.75 -25.21 -10.74
N LEU A 20 -1.45 -24.35 -10.00
CA LEU A 20 -0.98 -23.00 -9.62
C LEU A 20 0.05 -23.03 -8.49
N VAL A 21 0.11 -24.13 -7.73
CA VAL A 21 0.98 -24.27 -6.56
C VAL A 21 2.06 -25.34 -6.73
N ALA A 22 1.96 -26.17 -7.77
CA ALA A 22 2.85 -27.33 -7.99
C ALA A 22 4.35 -26.99 -8.09
N ASP A 23 4.68 -25.78 -8.57
CA ASP A 23 6.05 -25.30 -8.78
C ASP A 23 6.57 -24.38 -7.65
N LEU A 24 5.81 -24.28 -6.55
CA LEU A 24 6.14 -23.47 -5.38
C LEU A 24 6.69 -24.34 -4.24
N ASN A 25 7.54 -23.78 -3.38
CA ASN A 25 7.94 -24.46 -2.16
C ASN A 25 6.80 -24.46 -1.11
N GLU A 26 6.88 -25.32 -0.11
CA GLU A 26 5.82 -25.49 0.89
C GLU A 26 5.35 -24.17 1.55
N PRO A 27 6.22 -23.25 2.00
CA PRO A 27 5.77 -21.96 2.53
C PRO A 27 5.05 -21.08 1.50
N GLN A 28 5.50 -21.05 0.25
CA GLN A 28 4.82 -20.31 -0.82
C GLN A 28 3.46 -20.94 -1.15
N GLN A 29 3.35 -22.27 -1.15
CA GLN A 29 2.06 -22.96 -1.30
C GLN A 29 1.11 -22.59 -0.17
N ALA A 30 1.57 -22.64 1.09
CA ALA A 30 0.78 -22.22 2.24
C ALA A 30 0.28 -20.76 2.10
N ALA A 31 1.13 -19.85 1.62
CA ALA A 31 0.76 -18.45 1.39
C ALA A 31 -0.36 -18.30 0.35
N VAL A 32 -0.33 -19.09 -0.72
CA VAL A 32 -1.36 -19.11 -1.77
C VAL A 32 -2.66 -19.73 -1.28
N LEU A 33 -2.58 -20.84 -0.54
CA LEU A 33 -3.72 -21.64 -0.11
C LEU A 33 -4.46 -21.05 1.11
N ALA A 34 -3.79 -20.21 1.92
CA ALA A 34 -4.42 -19.51 3.04
C ALA A 34 -5.37 -18.41 2.54
N THR A 35 -6.64 -18.75 2.27
CA THR A 35 -7.64 -17.83 1.71
C THR A 35 -8.69 -17.34 2.72
N GLU A 36 -8.68 -17.85 3.95
CA GLU A 36 -9.62 -17.41 4.97
C GLU A 36 -8.93 -16.54 6.03
N GLY A 37 -9.66 -15.53 6.51
CA GLY A 37 -9.18 -14.60 7.52
C GLY A 37 -7.96 -13.75 7.10
N PRO A 38 -7.31 -13.11 8.08
CA PRO A 38 -6.12 -12.30 7.86
C PRO A 38 -4.87 -13.16 7.71
N VAL A 39 -4.02 -12.83 6.75
CA VAL A 39 -2.78 -13.54 6.44
C VAL A 39 -1.62 -12.56 6.36
N LEU A 40 -0.57 -12.82 7.13
CA LEU A 40 0.70 -12.10 7.08
C LEU A 40 1.77 -13.01 6.47
N VAL A 41 2.30 -12.62 5.32
CA VAL A 41 3.44 -13.30 4.69
C VAL A 41 4.70 -12.47 4.93
N LEU A 42 5.49 -12.91 5.90
CA LEU A 42 6.82 -12.35 6.20
C LEU A 42 7.82 -12.94 5.21
N ALA A 43 8.21 -12.16 4.22
CA ALA A 43 8.92 -12.69 3.08
C ALA A 43 10.19 -11.90 2.82
N GLY A 44 11.33 -12.53 3.08
CA GLY A 44 12.59 -11.83 2.98
C GLY A 44 13.00 -11.53 1.53
N ALA A 45 14.07 -10.76 1.36
CA ALA A 45 14.60 -10.42 0.03
C ALA A 45 14.78 -11.67 -0.85
N GLY A 46 14.31 -11.60 -2.10
CA GLY A 46 14.49 -12.69 -3.07
C GLY A 46 13.73 -13.99 -2.79
N SER A 47 12.76 -13.99 -1.86
CA SER A 47 12.00 -15.19 -1.46
C SER A 47 10.80 -15.54 -2.36
N GLY A 48 10.55 -14.74 -3.40
CA GLY A 48 9.42 -14.96 -4.31
C GLY A 48 8.10 -14.33 -3.90
N LYS A 49 8.11 -13.26 -3.07
CA LYS A 49 6.94 -12.42 -2.68
C LYS A 49 5.90 -12.26 -3.79
N THR A 50 6.31 -11.63 -4.89
CA THR A 50 5.44 -11.31 -6.03
C THR A 50 4.89 -12.56 -6.73
N ARG A 51 5.68 -13.66 -6.76
CA ARG A 51 5.22 -14.94 -7.32
C ARG A 51 4.11 -15.54 -6.46
N ALA A 52 4.26 -15.54 -5.14
CA ALA A 52 3.22 -16.01 -4.23
C ALA A 52 1.93 -15.16 -4.35
N LEU A 53 2.04 -13.83 -4.37
CA LEU A 53 0.87 -12.94 -4.52
C LEU A 53 0.13 -13.15 -5.83
N THR A 54 0.84 -13.24 -6.96
CA THR A 54 0.22 -13.42 -8.28
C THR A 54 -0.44 -14.79 -8.43
N ARG A 55 0.19 -15.85 -7.89
CA ARG A 55 -0.43 -17.19 -7.79
C ARG A 55 -1.67 -17.18 -6.90
N LYS A 56 -1.65 -16.43 -5.79
CA LYS A 56 -2.79 -16.26 -4.90
C LYS A 56 -3.98 -15.58 -5.58
N ILE A 57 -3.75 -14.50 -6.33
CA ILE A 57 -4.78 -13.85 -7.14
C ILE A 57 -5.41 -14.87 -8.11
N ALA A 58 -4.58 -15.63 -8.82
CA ALA A 58 -5.08 -16.66 -9.75
C ALA A 58 -5.86 -17.76 -9.03
N TYR A 59 -5.39 -18.21 -7.87
CA TYR A 59 -6.04 -19.25 -7.06
C TYR A 59 -7.41 -18.79 -6.55
N LEU A 60 -7.50 -17.55 -6.03
CA LEU A 60 -8.77 -16.96 -5.60
C LEU A 60 -9.81 -16.94 -6.73
N VAL A 61 -9.40 -16.56 -7.95
CA VAL A 61 -10.31 -16.47 -9.09
C VAL A 61 -10.68 -17.84 -9.66
N LEU A 62 -9.70 -18.72 -9.87
CA LEU A 62 -9.91 -19.98 -10.59
C LEU A 62 -10.40 -21.13 -9.69
N SER A 63 -10.02 -21.11 -8.41
CA SER A 63 -10.26 -22.22 -7.46
C SER A 63 -11.25 -21.84 -6.36
N CYS A 64 -11.23 -20.60 -5.89
CA CYS A 64 -12.15 -20.14 -4.84
C CYS A 64 -13.41 -19.46 -5.39
N GLY A 65 -13.48 -19.22 -6.71
CA GLY A 65 -14.66 -18.66 -7.37
C GLY A 65 -14.91 -17.18 -7.10
N TYR A 66 -13.88 -16.41 -6.73
CA TYR A 66 -13.96 -14.95 -6.69
C TYR A 66 -14.00 -14.39 -8.11
N GLU A 67 -14.77 -13.34 -8.31
CA GLU A 67 -14.68 -12.55 -9.52
C GLU A 67 -13.51 -11.56 -9.44
N PRO A 68 -12.81 -11.26 -10.55
CA PRO A 68 -11.63 -10.39 -10.51
C PRO A 68 -11.92 -9.00 -9.91
N TRP A 69 -13.10 -8.43 -10.17
CA TRP A 69 -13.48 -7.13 -9.59
C TRP A 69 -13.78 -7.17 -8.09
N GLU A 70 -13.86 -8.37 -7.49
CA GLU A 70 -13.98 -8.57 -6.05
C GLU A 70 -12.61 -8.54 -5.33
N ILE A 71 -11.51 -8.53 -6.09
CA ILE A 71 -10.15 -8.57 -5.57
C ILE A 71 -9.48 -7.20 -5.71
N LEU A 72 -9.07 -6.64 -4.58
CA LEU A 72 -8.23 -5.44 -4.51
C LEU A 72 -6.78 -5.86 -4.25
N ALA A 73 -5.87 -5.52 -5.16
CA ALA A 73 -4.43 -5.77 -5.03
C ALA A 73 -3.66 -4.44 -5.08
N VAL A 74 -2.99 -4.10 -3.98
CA VAL A 74 -2.30 -2.83 -3.80
C VAL A 74 -0.79 -3.02 -3.73
N THR A 75 -0.03 -2.21 -4.47
CA THR A 75 1.44 -2.20 -4.43
C THR A 75 1.97 -0.80 -4.13
N PHE A 76 3.26 -0.69 -3.77
CA PHE A 76 3.86 0.62 -3.49
C PHE A 76 4.23 1.42 -4.76
N THR A 77 4.74 0.74 -5.80
CA THR A 77 5.21 1.40 -7.03
C THR A 77 4.38 1.04 -8.26
N ASN A 78 4.34 1.95 -9.24
CA ASN A 78 3.70 1.70 -10.53
C ASN A 78 4.36 0.55 -11.30
N LYS A 79 5.68 0.38 -11.16
CA LYS A 79 6.43 -0.73 -11.75
C LYS A 79 5.97 -2.07 -11.17
N ALA A 80 5.88 -2.18 -9.84
CA ALA A 80 5.38 -3.39 -9.19
C ALA A 80 3.92 -3.70 -9.58
N ALA A 81 3.07 -2.67 -9.68
CA ALA A 81 1.70 -2.85 -10.16
C ALA A 81 1.64 -3.35 -11.60
N ALA A 82 2.50 -2.83 -12.49
CA ALA A 82 2.57 -3.26 -13.89
C ALA A 82 3.05 -4.72 -14.00
N GLU A 83 4.14 -5.07 -13.31
CA GLU A 83 4.67 -6.44 -13.28
C GLU A 83 3.66 -7.44 -12.69
N MET A 84 2.97 -7.07 -11.60
CA MET A 84 1.94 -7.92 -11.00
C MET A 84 0.75 -8.12 -11.94
N ARG A 85 0.34 -7.06 -12.66
CA ARG A 85 -0.74 -7.14 -13.66
C ARG A 85 -0.36 -8.03 -14.83
N GLU A 86 0.86 -7.91 -15.36
CA GLU A 86 1.35 -8.77 -16.45
C GLU A 86 1.35 -10.25 -16.04
N ARG A 87 1.89 -10.54 -14.84
CA ARG A 87 1.89 -11.90 -14.28
C ARG A 87 0.47 -12.44 -14.05
N ALA A 88 -0.45 -11.62 -13.54
CA ALA A 88 -1.84 -12.00 -13.38
C ALA A 88 -2.52 -12.27 -14.73
N ALA A 89 -2.24 -11.46 -15.76
CA ALA A 89 -2.75 -11.66 -17.12
C ALA A 89 -2.26 -12.97 -17.75
N HIS A 90 -1.02 -13.39 -17.50
CA HIS A 90 -0.54 -14.70 -17.95
C HIS A 90 -1.30 -15.88 -17.32
N LEU A 91 -1.84 -15.70 -16.11
CA LEU A 91 -2.57 -16.75 -15.38
C LEU A 91 -4.07 -16.72 -15.62
N LEU A 92 -4.65 -15.52 -15.79
CA LEU A 92 -6.09 -15.29 -15.86
C LEU A 92 -6.60 -14.85 -17.24
N GLY A 93 -5.70 -14.58 -18.18
CA GLY A 93 -6.04 -14.02 -19.49
C GLY A 93 -6.75 -12.67 -19.36
N ASP A 94 -7.79 -12.46 -20.16
CA ASP A 94 -8.54 -11.21 -20.21
C ASP A 94 -9.25 -10.86 -18.88
N ARG A 95 -9.57 -11.86 -18.04
CA ARG A 95 -10.19 -11.64 -16.72
C ARG A 95 -9.31 -10.79 -15.80
N ALA A 96 -7.99 -10.75 -16.01
CA ALA A 96 -7.09 -9.90 -15.22
C ALA A 96 -7.37 -8.39 -15.37
N LYS A 97 -8.03 -7.96 -16.46
CA LYS A 97 -8.34 -6.55 -16.71
C LYS A 97 -9.33 -5.96 -15.70
N ASP A 98 -10.20 -6.81 -15.14
CA ASP A 98 -11.24 -6.41 -14.18
C ASP A 98 -10.73 -6.33 -12.73
N LEU A 99 -9.49 -6.76 -12.47
CA LEU A 99 -8.85 -6.63 -11.16
C LEU A 99 -8.71 -5.16 -10.74
N TRP A 100 -8.97 -4.90 -9.46
CA TRP A 100 -8.58 -3.65 -8.83
C TRP A 100 -7.12 -3.72 -8.41
N LEU A 101 -6.21 -3.60 -9.39
CA LEU A 101 -4.77 -3.70 -9.18
C LEU A 101 -4.08 -2.36 -9.44
N GLY A 102 -3.37 -1.82 -8.45
CA GLY A 102 -2.61 -0.58 -8.65
C GLY A 102 -1.85 -0.13 -7.41
N THR A 103 -1.29 1.07 -7.47
CA THR A 103 -0.79 1.72 -6.25
C THR A 103 -1.95 2.28 -5.43
N PHE A 104 -1.71 2.54 -4.14
CA PHE A 104 -2.67 3.24 -3.29
C PHE A 104 -3.22 4.51 -3.94
N HIS A 105 -2.35 5.30 -4.58
CA HIS A 105 -2.74 6.55 -5.25
C HIS A 105 -3.57 6.29 -6.51
N SER A 106 -3.21 5.30 -7.34
CA SER A 106 -4.00 4.94 -8.52
C SER A 106 -5.39 4.41 -8.16
N ILE A 107 -5.50 3.62 -7.09
CA ILE A 107 -6.78 3.17 -6.53
C ILE A 107 -7.56 4.37 -5.99
N GLY A 108 -6.90 5.25 -5.26
CA GLY A 108 -7.44 6.49 -4.74
C GLY A 108 -8.04 7.39 -5.82
N VAL A 109 -7.33 7.61 -6.92
CA VAL A 109 -7.85 8.31 -8.10
C VAL A 109 -9.12 7.62 -8.59
N ARG A 110 -9.10 6.30 -8.81
CA ARG A 110 -10.27 5.57 -9.31
C ARG A 110 -11.48 5.71 -8.38
N LEU A 111 -11.28 5.70 -7.07
CA LEU A 111 -12.33 5.88 -6.06
C LEU A 111 -12.88 7.32 -6.08
N LEU A 112 -12.00 8.33 -6.12
CA LEU A 112 -12.41 9.74 -6.19
C LEU A 112 -13.12 10.09 -7.49
N ARG A 113 -12.73 9.49 -8.62
CA ARG A 113 -13.46 9.66 -9.88
C ARG A 113 -14.90 9.14 -9.78
N ARG A 114 -15.17 8.16 -8.91
CA ARG A 114 -16.49 7.55 -8.72
C ARG A 114 -17.32 8.22 -7.61
N HIS A 115 -16.70 8.55 -6.48
CA HIS A 115 -17.39 8.97 -5.26
C HIS A 115 -16.91 10.33 -4.72
N GLY A 116 -16.04 11.03 -5.45
CA GLY A 116 -15.42 12.28 -4.99
C GLY A 116 -16.43 13.39 -4.67
N GLU A 117 -17.62 13.39 -5.29
CA GLU A 117 -18.65 14.39 -5.04
C GLU A 117 -19.11 14.41 -3.58
N LEU A 118 -19.08 13.27 -2.89
CA LEU A 118 -19.42 13.14 -1.47
C LEU A 118 -18.49 13.94 -0.55
N VAL A 119 -17.30 14.29 -1.05
CA VAL A 119 -16.29 15.08 -0.35
C VAL A 119 -15.97 16.40 -1.07
N GLY A 120 -16.86 16.81 -1.98
CA GLY A 120 -16.76 18.07 -2.72
C GLY A 120 -15.74 18.07 -3.86
N VAL A 121 -15.27 16.89 -4.29
CA VAL A 121 -14.32 16.74 -5.40
C VAL A 121 -15.06 16.33 -6.67
N LYS A 122 -14.96 17.15 -7.72
CA LYS A 122 -15.58 16.84 -9.01
C LYS A 122 -14.90 15.66 -9.70
N PRO A 123 -15.61 14.79 -10.43
CA PRO A 123 -15.02 13.65 -11.13
C PRO A 123 -13.92 14.00 -12.14
N ARG A 124 -13.80 15.25 -12.60
CA ARG A 124 -12.76 15.72 -13.53
C ARG A 124 -11.67 16.58 -12.85
N PHE A 125 -11.42 16.36 -11.56
CA PHE A 125 -10.33 17.02 -10.83
C PHE A 125 -8.95 16.88 -11.49
N VAL A 126 -8.08 17.87 -11.27
CA VAL A 126 -6.66 17.86 -11.64
C VAL A 126 -5.84 17.40 -10.43
N ILE A 127 -4.75 16.67 -10.65
CA ILE A 127 -3.83 16.27 -9.59
C ILE A 127 -2.67 17.26 -9.62
N TYR A 128 -2.49 17.99 -8.53
CA TYR A 128 -1.38 18.92 -8.38
C TYR A 128 -0.13 18.17 -7.96
N ASP A 129 0.98 18.47 -8.64
CA ASP A 129 2.30 18.04 -8.20
C ASP A 129 2.85 18.96 -7.09
N GLN A 130 4.09 18.72 -6.66
CA GLN A 130 4.70 19.51 -5.59
C GLN A 130 4.88 20.99 -5.97
N SER A 131 5.11 21.30 -7.25
CA SER A 131 5.28 22.66 -7.73
C SER A 131 3.94 23.41 -7.79
N ASP A 132 2.89 22.76 -8.29
CA ASP A 132 1.53 23.28 -8.29
C ASP A 132 1.02 23.52 -6.87
N GLN A 133 1.30 22.55 -5.96
CA GLN A 133 0.95 22.67 -4.56
C GLN A 133 1.65 23.87 -3.91
N GLN A 134 2.94 24.07 -4.19
CA GLN A 134 3.69 25.20 -3.65
C GLN A 134 3.13 26.55 -4.12
N VAL A 135 2.70 26.64 -5.38
CA VAL A 135 2.02 27.83 -5.92
C VAL A 135 0.70 28.07 -5.19
N MET A 136 -0.10 27.02 -4.97
CA MET A 136 -1.35 27.14 -4.22
C MET A 136 -1.11 27.61 -2.77
N ILE A 137 -0.10 27.06 -2.11
CA ILE A 137 0.26 27.46 -0.74
C ILE A 137 0.63 28.94 -0.70
N ASN A 138 1.49 29.41 -1.61
CA ASN A 138 1.88 30.83 -1.65
C ASN A 138 0.66 31.74 -1.82
N ARG A 139 -0.29 31.37 -2.68
CA ARG A 139 -1.56 32.09 -2.84
C ARG A 139 -2.38 32.14 -1.54
N CYS A 140 -2.39 31.06 -0.76
CA CYS A 140 -3.07 31.03 0.54
C CYS A 140 -2.40 31.97 1.55
N PHE A 141 -1.06 32.02 1.56
CA PHE A 141 -0.31 32.97 2.40
C PHE A 141 -0.63 34.43 2.04
N GLU A 142 -0.67 34.76 0.74
CA GLU A 142 -1.06 36.09 0.27
C GLU A 142 -2.48 36.45 0.70
N LYS A 143 -3.44 35.54 0.50
CA LYS A 143 -4.85 35.74 0.90
C LYS A 143 -5.04 35.91 2.41
N ALA A 144 -4.26 35.20 3.21
CA ALA A 144 -4.28 35.29 4.67
C ALA A 144 -3.43 36.45 5.22
N ASN A 145 -2.76 37.22 4.35
CA ASN A 145 -1.82 38.27 4.72
C ASN A 145 -0.72 37.77 5.69
N LEU A 146 -0.20 36.56 5.43
CA LEU A 146 0.84 35.93 6.23
C LEU A 146 2.23 36.17 5.63
N ASP A 147 3.19 36.56 6.46
CA ASP A 147 4.57 36.74 6.04
C ASP A 147 5.25 35.37 5.79
N ALA A 148 5.57 35.09 4.53
CA ALA A 148 6.25 33.87 4.12
C ALA A 148 7.65 33.70 4.76
N LYS A 149 8.33 34.79 5.16
CA LYS A 149 9.61 34.71 5.87
C LYS A 149 9.43 34.29 7.33
N ALA A 150 8.34 34.71 7.96
CA ALA A 150 8.04 34.38 9.34
C ALA A 150 7.50 32.94 9.50
N TYR A 151 6.63 32.50 8.59
CA TYR A 151 5.87 31.25 8.75
C TYR A 151 6.25 30.11 7.79
N SER A 152 7.08 30.37 6.77
CA SER A 152 7.57 29.38 5.79
C SER A 152 6.47 28.57 5.06
N PRO A 153 6.15 28.90 3.80
CA PRO A 153 5.25 28.12 2.95
C PRO A 153 5.58 26.62 2.88
N LYS A 154 6.88 26.28 2.85
CA LYS A 154 7.34 24.89 2.83
C LYS A 154 6.98 24.15 4.13
N ALA A 155 7.08 24.81 5.28
CA ALA A 155 6.72 24.21 6.57
C ALA A 155 5.21 23.96 6.65
N PHE A 156 4.39 24.89 6.14
CA PHE A 156 2.96 24.68 6.03
C PHE A 156 2.60 23.51 5.10
N GLY A 157 3.26 23.37 3.95
CA GLY A 157 3.07 22.20 3.06
C GLY A 157 3.35 20.87 3.77
N ALA A 158 4.47 20.79 4.50
CA ALA A 158 4.82 19.61 5.30
C ALA A 158 3.79 19.35 6.42
N TYR A 159 3.27 20.41 7.06
CA TYR A 159 2.20 20.30 8.05
C TYR A 159 0.93 19.69 7.43
N VAL A 160 0.47 20.20 6.29
CA VAL A 160 -0.73 19.69 5.59
C VAL A 160 -0.56 18.21 5.22
N GLU A 161 0.59 17.85 4.62
CA GLU A 161 0.87 16.45 4.30
C GLU A 161 0.83 15.56 5.54
N GLN A 162 1.42 16.01 6.65
CA GLN A 162 1.41 15.26 7.90
C GLN A 162 -0.01 15.09 8.44
N GLN A 163 -0.84 16.14 8.44
CA GLN A 163 -2.22 16.02 8.90
C GLN A 163 -3.02 15.03 8.05
N LYS A 164 -2.89 15.07 6.72
CA LYS A 164 -3.55 14.11 5.82
C LYS A 164 -3.09 12.66 6.06
N ARG A 165 -1.79 12.44 6.35
CA ARG A 165 -1.24 11.12 6.71
C ARG A 165 -1.79 10.59 8.04
N GLU A 166 -2.12 11.47 8.98
CA GLU A 166 -2.76 11.14 10.25
C GLU A 166 -4.29 11.05 10.14
N CYS A 167 -4.85 11.12 8.92
CA CYS A 167 -6.30 11.16 8.68
C CYS A 167 -7.01 12.38 9.28
N ARG A 168 -6.32 13.53 9.34
CA ARG A 168 -6.83 14.78 9.92
C ARG A 168 -7.08 15.85 8.87
N GLY A 169 -8.33 16.28 8.78
CA GLY A 169 -8.76 17.42 7.96
C GLY A 169 -8.78 18.74 8.72
N PRO A 170 -9.12 19.84 8.03
CA PRO A 170 -9.41 21.11 8.70
C PRO A 170 -10.48 20.93 9.78
N GLY A 171 -10.26 21.53 10.95
CA GLY A 171 -11.18 21.46 12.08
C GLY A 171 -11.22 20.12 12.83
N HIS A 172 -10.33 19.17 12.51
CA HIS A 172 -10.27 17.90 13.26
C HIS A 172 -9.91 18.15 14.74
N PRO A 173 -10.56 17.50 15.73
CA PRO A 173 -10.38 17.80 17.16
C PRO A 173 -8.94 17.62 17.67
N GLU A 174 -8.21 16.69 17.06
CA GLU A 174 -6.80 16.41 17.38
C GLU A 174 -5.80 17.24 16.57
N LEU A 175 -6.26 18.23 15.78
CA LEU A 175 -5.31 19.17 15.20
C LEU A 175 -4.54 19.84 16.35
N PRO A 176 -3.20 19.93 16.25
CA PRO A 176 -2.40 20.46 17.34
C PRO A 176 -2.88 21.86 17.75
N ALA A 177 -3.36 21.97 19.00
CA ALA A 177 -3.84 23.22 19.59
C ALA A 177 -2.76 23.94 20.42
N GLY A 178 -1.53 23.42 20.39
CA GLY A 178 -0.43 23.77 21.28
C GLY A 178 0.24 25.08 20.90
N ASP A 179 1.15 25.03 19.91
CA ASP A 179 1.99 26.17 19.55
C ASP A 179 1.22 27.20 18.72
N PHE A 180 1.58 28.48 18.86
CA PHE A 180 1.03 29.59 18.07
C PHE A 180 1.16 29.32 16.57
N LEU A 181 2.30 28.79 16.13
CA LEU A 181 2.54 28.40 14.74
C LEU A 181 1.53 27.36 14.25
N GLU A 182 1.26 26.34 15.06
CA GLU A 182 0.34 25.26 14.70
C GLU A 182 -1.10 25.75 14.58
N ARG A 183 -1.52 26.70 15.41
CA ARG A 183 -2.84 27.33 15.30
C ARG A 183 -2.98 28.12 14.01
N VAL A 184 -1.97 28.92 13.67
CA VAL A 184 -1.93 29.64 12.39
C VAL A 184 -2.00 28.67 11.21
N PHE A 185 -1.28 27.55 11.27
CA PHE A 185 -1.35 26.51 10.23
C PHE A 185 -2.70 25.80 10.19
N ALA A 186 -3.33 25.52 11.33
CA ALA A 186 -4.66 24.91 11.37
C ALA A 186 -5.72 25.80 10.71
N ASP A 187 -5.69 27.10 10.99
CA ASP A 187 -6.58 28.08 10.36
C ASP A 187 -6.31 28.19 8.85
N LEU A 188 -5.04 28.25 8.46
CA LEU A 188 -4.63 28.31 7.04
C LEU A 188 -4.99 27.02 6.28
N TYR A 189 -5.01 25.86 6.94
CA TYR A 189 -5.36 24.58 6.33
C TYR A 189 -6.81 24.59 5.80
N GLY A 190 -7.74 25.20 6.52
CA GLY A 190 -9.12 25.38 6.04
C GLY A 190 -9.20 26.22 4.76
N LEU A 191 -8.43 27.31 4.70
CA LEU A 191 -8.33 28.14 3.49
C LEU A 191 -7.73 27.36 2.32
N TYR A 192 -6.63 26.65 2.56
CA TYR A 192 -5.96 25.83 1.56
C TYR A 192 -6.90 24.79 0.92
N GLU A 193 -7.63 24.03 1.74
CA GLU A 193 -8.60 23.03 1.24
C GLU A 193 -9.76 23.68 0.47
N GLY A 194 -10.19 24.87 0.89
CA GLY A 194 -11.18 25.67 0.17
C GLY A 194 -10.69 26.08 -1.22
N GLU A 195 -9.46 26.59 -1.33
CA GLU A 195 -8.84 27.01 -2.59
C GLU A 195 -8.58 25.83 -3.54
N MET A 196 -8.08 24.71 -3.01
CA MET A 196 -7.90 23.46 -3.78
C MET A 196 -9.23 22.99 -4.38
N ARG A 197 -10.30 22.99 -3.58
CA ARG A 197 -11.64 22.61 -4.06
C ARG A 197 -12.17 23.57 -5.12
N ALA A 198 -11.99 24.89 -4.93
CA ALA A 198 -12.41 25.90 -5.88
C ALA A 198 -11.67 25.77 -7.23
N ALA A 199 -10.39 25.39 -7.19
CA ALA A 199 -9.59 25.10 -8.38
C ALA A 199 -9.96 23.76 -9.05
N GLY A 200 -10.80 22.92 -8.40
CA GLY A 200 -11.07 21.57 -8.87
C GLY A 200 -9.82 20.70 -8.84
N ALA A 201 -8.94 20.93 -7.87
CA ALA A 201 -7.66 20.23 -7.72
C ALA A 201 -7.65 19.36 -6.47
N VAL A 202 -6.81 18.33 -6.49
CA VAL A 202 -6.42 17.53 -5.33
C VAL A 202 -4.91 17.36 -5.35
N ASP A 203 -4.27 17.26 -4.18
CA ASP A 203 -2.85 16.92 -4.10
C ASP A 203 -2.63 15.40 -4.00
N PHE A 204 -1.37 14.97 -3.90
CA PHE A 204 -1.05 13.54 -3.83
C PHE A 204 -1.53 12.89 -2.52
N SER A 205 -1.56 13.64 -1.41
CA SER A 205 -2.02 13.13 -0.12
C SER A 205 -3.55 12.95 -0.08
N ASP A 206 -4.28 13.81 -0.80
CA ASP A 206 -5.73 13.71 -0.98
C ASP A 206 -6.16 12.41 -1.65
N LEU A 207 -5.32 11.85 -2.52
CA LEU A 207 -5.61 10.58 -3.18
C LEU A 207 -5.74 9.43 -2.18
N ILE A 208 -5.25 9.57 -0.94
CA ILE A 208 -5.43 8.58 0.13
C ILE A 208 -6.42 9.08 1.18
N TYR A 209 -6.21 10.32 1.64
CA TYR A 209 -6.99 10.92 2.72
C TYR A 209 -8.48 11.05 2.35
N LEU A 210 -8.80 11.51 1.13
CA LEU A 210 -10.19 11.73 0.75
C LEU A 210 -10.98 10.43 0.53
N PRO A 211 -10.44 9.36 -0.10
CA PRO A 211 -11.10 8.05 -0.08
C PRO A 211 -11.35 7.52 1.33
N TRP A 212 -10.38 7.69 2.24
CA TRP A 212 -10.58 7.30 3.63
C TRP A 212 -11.73 8.09 4.26
N ARG A 213 -11.76 9.42 4.06
CA ARG A 213 -12.83 10.29 4.57
C ARG A 213 -14.19 9.91 4.02
N ILE A 214 -14.30 9.61 2.72
CA ILE A 214 -15.53 9.12 2.09
C ILE A 214 -16.05 7.90 2.87
N ALA A 215 -15.23 6.87 3.05
CA ALA A 215 -15.67 5.65 3.72
C ALA A 215 -15.92 5.87 5.22
N ALA A 216 -15.12 6.70 5.89
CA ALA A 216 -15.30 7.02 7.31
C ALA A 216 -16.66 7.70 7.57
N GLU A 217 -16.98 8.73 6.78
CA GLU A 217 -18.17 9.58 6.94
C GLU A 217 -19.44 9.02 6.26
N ASN A 218 -19.30 8.09 5.32
CA ASN A 218 -20.44 7.54 4.55
C ASN A 218 -20.53 6.00 4.74
N PRO A 219 -21.29 5.52 5.75
CA PRO A 219 -21.43 4.08 6.02
C PRO A 219 -21.91 3.26 4.83
N THR A 220 -22.81 3.81 4.01
CA THR A 220 -23.32 3.14 2.80
C THR A 220 -22.21 2.86 1.80
N ILE A 221 -21.32 3.82 1.56
CA ILE A 221 -20.20 3.65 0.62
C ILE A 221 -19.17 2.69 1.18
N ARG A 222 -18.92 2.76 2.50
CA ARG A 222 -18.08 1.78 3.18
C ARG A 222 -18.60 0.35 2.98
N ILE A 223 -19.90 0.11 3.21
CA ILE A 223 -20.53 -1.20 2.99
C ILE A 223 -20.45 -1.62 1.52
N GLU A 224 -20.64 -0.68 0.57
CA GLU A 224 -20.46 -0.95 -0.86
C GLU A 224 -19.03 -1.43 -1.15
N TRP A 225 -18.01 -0.74 -0.64
CA TRP A 225 -16.60 -1.10 -0.85
C TRP A 225 -16.25 -2.43 -0.19
N GLN A 226 -16.73 -2.67 1.03
CA GLN A 226 -16.52 -3.95 1.74
C GLN A 226 -17.21 -5.13 1.04
N SER A 227 -18.41 -4.91 0.49
CA SER A 227 -19.14 -5.93 -0.27
C SER A 227 -18.48 -6.21 -1.61
N ARG A 228 -17.86 -5.18 -2.20
CA ARG A 228 -17.11 -5.31 -3.44
C ARG A 228 -15.77 -6.00 -3.21
N PHE A 229 -14.91 -5.44 -2.37
CA PHE A 229 -13.55 -5.92 -2.14
C PHE A 229 -13.56 -7.06 -1.13
N ARG A 230 -14.04 -8.21 -1.58
CA ARG A 230 -14.16 -9.42 -0.75
C ARG A 230 -12.81 -10.06 -0.42
N TYR A 231 -11.76 -9.68 -1.14
CA TYR A 231 -10.38 -10.04 -0.82
C TYR A 231 -9.42 -8.87 -1.08
N ILE A 232 -8.59 -8.55 -0.09
CA ILE A 232 -7.57 -7.50 -0.20
C ILE A 232 -6.17 -8.11 -0.16
N LEU A 233 -5.32 -7.77 -1.12
CA LEU A 233 -3.90 -8.13 -1.14
C LEU A 233 -3.05 -6.87 -1.10
N VAL A 234 -2.03 -6.85 -0.26
CA VAL A 234 -1.13 -5.70 -0.15
C VAL A 234 0.32 -6.17 -0.21
N ASP A 235 1.07 -5.63 -1.17
CA ASP A 235 2.51 -5.85 -1.31
C ASP A 235 3.30 -4.70 -0.68
N GLU A 236 4.53 -4.98 -0.25
CA GLU A 236 5.43 -4.05 0.47
C GLU A 236 4.75 -3.36 1.67
N PHE A 237 4.07 -4.16 2.49
CA PHE A 237 3.24 -3.66 3.59
C PHE A 237 4.03 -2.88 4.66
N GLN A 238 5.32 -3.15 4.80
CA GLN A 238 6.21 -2.41 5.71
C GLN A 238 6.33 -0.92 5.36
N ASP A 239 6.03 -0.54 4.11
CA ASP A 239 6.18 0.83 3.62
C ASP A 239 4.85 1.61 3.69
N THR A 240 3.82 1.04 4.32
CA THR A 240 2.54 1.71 4.51
C THR A 240 2.61 2.78 5.60
N ASN A 241 1.94 3.91 5.37
CA ASN A 241 1.70 4.91 6.40
C ASN A 241 0.33 4.73 7.06
N ARG A 242 0.06 5.51 8.11
CA ARG A 242 -1.20 5.44 8.86
C ARG A 242 -2.44 5.64 7.98
N ALA A 243 -2.48 6.66 7.11
CA ALA A 243 -3.64 6.89 6.24
C ALA A 243 -3.91 5.72 5.27
N GLN A 244 -2.86 5.12 4.71
CA GLN A 244 -2.99 3.93 3.86
C GLN A 244 -3.52 2.74 4.66
N TYR A 245 -2.99 2.52 5.86
CA TYR A 245 -3.44 1.48 6.77
C TYR A 245 -4.92 1.65 7.15
N GLN A 246 -5.31 2.86 7.55
CA GLN A 246 -6.69 3.19 7.88
C GLN A 246 -7.64 3.05 6.68
N LEU A 247 -7.20 3.42 5.47
CA LEU A 247 -7.99 3.22 4.25
C LEU A 247 -8.27 1.74 3.98
N LEU A 248 -7.27 0.86 4.18
CA LEU A 248 -7.46 -0.59 4.05
C LEU A 248 -8.51 -1.08 5.06
N HIS A 249 -8.42 -0.65 6.32
CA HIS A 249 -9.40 -1.01 7.36
C HIS A 249 -10.83 -0.61 6.99
N GLN A 250 -11.02 0.57 6.39
CA GLN A 250 -12.35 0.98 5.92
C GLN A 250 -12.89 0.07 4.80
N MET A 251 -12.01 -0.54 3.98
CA MET A 251 -12.40 -1.42 2.88
C MET A 251 -12.57 -2.89 3.29
N LEU A 252 -12.13 -3.28 4.49
CA LEU A 252 -12.22 -4.66 4.94
C LEU A 252 -13.63 -5.04 5.38
N GLY A 253 -14.17 -6.09 4.75
CA GLY A 253 -15.42 -6.71 5.18
C GLY A 253 -15.31 -7.47 6.52
N PRO A 254 -16.43 -7.97 7.04
CA PRO A 254 -16.51 -8.62 8.36
C PRO A 254 -15.62 -9.87 8.48
N ASP A 255 -15.39 -10.59 7.37
CA ASP A 255 -14.54 -11.78 7.32
C ASP A 255 -13.04 -11.46 7.36
N ARG A 256 -12.66 -10.17 7.30
CA ARG A 256 -11.28 -9.65 7.37
C ARG A 256 -10.31 -10.40 6.45
N ARG A 257 -10.77 -10.72 5.23
CA ARG A 257 -9.97 -11.41 4.21
C ARG A 257 -8.95 -10.47 3.59
N ILE A 258 -7.80 -10.41 4.24
CA ILE A 258 -6.64 -9.63 3.82
C ILE A 258 -5.39 -10.50 3.80
N CYS A 259 -4.57 -10.37 2.78
CA CYS A 259 -3.25 -10.96 2.70
C CYS A 259 -2.22 -9.85 2.51
N VAL A 260 -1.44 -9.58 3.54
CA VAL A 260 -0.34 -8.61 3.45
C VAL A 260 0.99 -9.35 3.29
N VAL A 261 1.87 -8.79 2.46
CA VAL A 261 3.20 -9.32 2.20
C VAL A 261 4.19 -8.20 2.43
N GLY A 262 5.26 -8.50 3.15
CA GLY A 262 6.29 -7.51 3.42
C GLY A 262 7.52 -8.08 4.09
N ASP A 263 8.48 -7.20 4.25
CA ASP A 263 9.75 -7.45 4.91
C ASP A 263 10.08 -6.25 5.80
N ASP A 264 9.95 -6.43 7.11
CA ASP A 264 10.27 -5.44 8.13
C ASP A 264 11.75 -4.97 8.08
N ASP A 265 12.67 -5.83 7.62
CA ASP A 265 14.08 -5.50 7.44
C ASP A 265 14.32 -4.61 6.20
N GLN A 266 13.32 -4.43 5.32
CA GLN A 266 13.38 -3.60 4.11
C GLN A 266 12.60 -2.28 4.21
N SER A 267 12.09 -1.92 5.39
CA SER A 267 11.39 -0.64 5.60
C SER A 267 12.36 0.54 5.54
N ILE A 268 12.46 1.19 4.37
CA ILE A 268 13.37 2.33 4.12
C ILE A 268 12.66 3.68 3.92
N TYR A 269 11.32 3.70 3.91
CA TYR A 269 10.53 4.92 3.65
C TYR A 269 10.03 5.64 4.90
N ARG A 270 10.66 5.46 6.08
CA ARG A 270 10.26 6.13 7.32
C ARG A 270 10.19 7.66 7.19
N TRP A 271 11.11 8.27 6.44
CA TRP A 271 11.13 9.71 6.17
C TRP A 271 9.94 10.19 5.31
N ARG A 272 9.24 9.28 4.62
CA ARG A 272 7.98 9.53 3.91
C ARG A 272 6.75 9.20 4.77
N GLY A 273 6.93 8.89 6.05
CA GLY A 273 5.88 8.54 6.98
C GLY A 273 5.47 7.07 6.98
N ALA A 274 6.25 6.17 6.35
CA ALA A 274 6.03 4.74 6.51
C ALA A 274 6.19 4.34 7.98
N ASP A 275 5.26 3.53 8.48
CA ASP A 275 5.26 3.03 9.84
C ASP A 275 5.45 1.52 9.86
N VAL A 276 6.67 1.09 10.19
CA VAL A 276 7.01 -0.33 10.33
C VAL A 276 6.18 -1.02 11.42
N GLN A 277 5.58 -0.27 12.36
CA GLN A 277 4.66 -0.86 13.34
C GLN A 277 3.43 -1.48 12.68
N ASN A 278 3.00 -1.03 11.49
CA ASN A 278 1.89 -1.64 10.78
C ASN A 278 2.14 -3.12 10.48
N ILE A 279 3.35 -3.49 10.03
CA ILE A 279 3.70 -4.89 9.78
C ILE A 279 4.10 -5.64 11.04
N LEU A 280 4.72 -4.95 12.02
CA LEU A 280 5.11 -5.56 13.30
C LEU A 280 3.89 -5.94 14.15
N GLY A 281 2.91 -5.04 14.26
CA GLY A 281 1.67 -5.20 15.04
C GLY A 281 0.54 -5.90 14.30
N PHE A 282 0.74 -6.36 13.06
CA PHE A 282 -0.35 -6.93 12.26
C PHE A 282 -1.07 -8.10 12.96
N ALA A 283 -0.33 -9.00 13.62
CA ALA A 283 -0.93 -10.14 14.32
C ALA A 283 -1.73 -9.73 15.57
N GLU A 284 -1.45 -8.56 16.14
CA GLU A 284 -2.19 -7.98 17.27
C GLU A 284 -3.46 -7.29 16.77
N ASP A 285 -3.36 -6.52 15.68
CA ASP A 285 -4.49 -5.82 15.06
C ASP A 285 -5.49 -6.78 14.38
N PHE A 286 -5.00 -7.93 13.91
CA PHE A 286 -5.77 -8.96 13.25
C PHE A 286 -5.72 -10.27 14.04
N GLU A 287 -6.48 -10.34 15.13
CA GLU A 287 -6.63 -11.56 15.93
C GLU A 287 -6.97 -12.77 15.05
N GLY A 288 -6.24 -13.87 15.24
CA GLY A 288 -6.36 -15.08 14.42
C GLY A 288 -5.57 -15.04 13.10
N ALA A 289 -4.71 -14.04 12.89
CA ALA A 289 -3.88 -13.96 11.69
C ALA A 289 -2.99 -15.19 11.49
N THR A 290 -3.03 -15.74 10.27
CA THR A 290 -2.10 -16.77 9.84
C THR A 290 -0.78 -16.13 9.43
N VAL A 291 0.32 -16.46 10.11
CA VAL A 291 1.66 -15.93 9.82
C VAL A 291 2.48 -16.97 9.06
N ILE A 292 2.99 -16.60 7.89
CA ILE A 292 3.75 -17.49 7.00
C ILE A 292 5.09 -16.84 6.69
N ARG A 293 6.19 -17.58 6.84
CA ARG A 293 7.55 -17.08 6.63
C ARG A 293 8.15 -17.64 5.34
N LEU A 294 8.53 -16.75 4.41
CA LEU A 294 9.27 -17.11 3.20
C LEU A 294 10.75 -16.78 3.39
N GLU A 295 11.52 -17.79 3.81
CA GLU A 295 12.94 -17.63 4.18
C GLU A 295 13.92 -18.17 3.13
N GLN A 296 13.46 -18.98 2.17
CA GLN A 296 14.31 -19.44 1.07
C GLN A 296 14.51 -18.32 0.05
N ASN A 297 15.75 -17.92 -0.18
CA ASN A 297 16.16 -16.94 -1.18
C ASN A 297 16.59 -17.64 -2.47
N TYR A 298 16.03 -17.16 -3.59
CA TYR A 298 16.29 -17.68 -4.93
C TYR A 298 17.16 -16.76 -5.79
N ARG A 299 17.68 -15.66 -5.22
CA ARG A 299 18.37 -14.59 -5.95
C ARG A 299 19.88 -14.59 -5.74
N SER A 300 20.33 -14.86 -4.53
CA SER A 300 21.68 -14.57 -4.06
C SER A 300 22.40 -15.84 -3.61
N SER A 301 23.72 -15.86 -3.77
CA SER A 301 24.57 -16.95 -3.28
C SER A 301 24.67 -16.96 -1.76
N LYS A 302 25.16 -18.07 -1.18
CA LYS A 302 25.29 -18.18 0.29
C LYS A 302 26.22 -17.10 0.87
N ASN A 303 27.34 -16.78 0.23
CA ASN A 303 28.25 -15.76 0.76
C ASN A 303 27.59 -14.37 0.85
N ILE A 304 26.74 -14.01 -0.12
CA ILE A 304 26.00 -12.73 -0.09
C ILE A 304 24.96 -12.75 1.05
N LEU A 305 24.25 -13.87 1.22
CA LEU A 305 23.25 -13.99 2.28
C LEU A 305 23.86 -14.03 3.68
N ASP A 306 25.02 -14.67 3.85
CA ASP A 306 25.74 -14.69 5.12
C ASP A 306 26.07 -13.26 5.55
N VAL A 307 26.67 -12.45 4.66
CA VAL A 307 26.98 -11.04 4.93
C VAL A 307 25.72 -10.22 5.22
N ALA A 308 24.66 -10.36 4.42
CA ALA A 308 23.41 -9.66 4.64
C ALA A 308 22.78 -10.02 6.00
N GLY A 309 22.84 -11.31 6.36
CA GLY A 309 22.37 -11.86 7.63
C GLY A 309 23.12 -11.30 8.83
N ASP A 310 24.45 -11.24 8.74
CA ASP A 310 25.31 -10.73 9.82
C ASP A 310 25.11 -9.22 10.05
N VAL A 311 24.91 -8.45 8.98
CA VAL A 311 24.60 -7.01 9.08
C VAL A 311 23.24 -6.79 9.73
N ILE A 312 22.18 -7.47 9.24
CA ILE A 312 20.83 -7.25 9.75
C ILE A 312 20.62 -7.78 11.17
N ALA A 313 21.45 -8.72 11.63
CA ALA A 313 21.43 -9.23 13.00
C ALA A 313 21.76 -8.15 14.05
N GLN A 314 22.35 -7.01 13.66
CA GLN A 314 22.64 -5.90 14.56
C GLN A 314 21.39 -5.07 14.94
N ASN A 315 20.28 -5.23 14.21
CA ASN A 315 19.03 -4.50 14.48
C ASN A 315 18.23 -5.13 15.64
N ARG A 316 17.69 -4.27 16.52
CA ARG A 316 16.99 -4.71 17.75
C ARG A 316 15.49 -5.01 17.57
N THR A 317 14.80 -4.27 16.70
CA THR A 317 13.33 -4.36 16.54
C THR A 317 12.99 -4.98 15.20
N ARG A 318 12.63 -6.27 15.20
CA ARG A 318 12.27 -7.05 14.01
C ARG A 318 11.49 -8.32 14.39
N HIS A 319 10.74 -8.90 13.47
CA HIS A 319 10.04 -10.19 13.64
C HIS A 319 10.99 -11.39 13.81
N GLY A 320 12.26 -11.22 13.43
CA GLY A 320 13.26 -12.26 13.44
C GLY A 320 13.04 -13.28 12.32
N LYS A 321 13.87 -13.20 11.27
CA LYS A 321 13.90 -14.19 10.18
C LYS A 321 15.33 -14.51 9.77
N ARG A 322 15.56 -15.74 9.32
CA ARG A 322 16.87 -16.18 8.82
C ARG A 322 16.73 -16.66 7.38
N LEU A 323 17.23 -15.84 6.46
CA LEU A 323 17.29 -16.21 5.04
C LEU A 323 18.28 -17.35 4.80
N TRP A 324 17.93 -18.27 3.91
CA TRP A 324 18.80 -19.36 3.46
C TRP A 324 18.66 -19.58 1.95
N THR A 325 19.62 -20.25 1.31
CA THR A 325 19.56 -20.60 -0.11
C THR A 325 20.17 -21.98 -0.38
N ASP A 326 19.65 -22.67 -1.39
CA ASP A 326 20.19 -23.91 -1.96
C ASP A 326 21.27 -23.65 -3.04
N GLN A 327 21.47 -22.38 -3.42
CA GLN A 327 22.55 -22.00 -4.33
C GLN A 327 23.95 -22.30 -3.75
N ALA A 328 24.94 -22.39 -4.63
CA ALA A 328 26.34 -22.50 -4.23
C ALA A 328 26.81 -21.25 -3.44
N ARG A 329 27.98 -21.34 -2.78
CA ARG A 329 28.53 -20.20 -2.02
C ARG A 329 28.79 -18.96 -2.88
N GLY A 330 29.05 -19.15 -4.18
CA GLY A 330 29.44 -18.07 -5.09
C GLY A 330 30.81 -17.50 -4.73
N GLU A 331 31.18 -16.38 -5.36
CA GLU A 331 32.40 -15.66 -5.02
C GLU A 331 32.30 -15.06 -3.59
N PRO A 332 33.44 -14.91 -2.88
CA PRO A 332 33.49 -14.10 -1.67
C PRO A 332 33.12 -12.64 -1.96
N VAL A 333 32.46 -11.98 -0.99
CA VAL A 333 32.19 -10.54 -1.06
C VAL A 333 33.53 -9.81 -1.00
N LYS A 334 33.80 -8.95 -2.00
CA LYS A 334 35.03 -8.16 -2.09
C LYS A 334 34.81 -6.80 -1.45
N LEU A 335 35.78 -6.35 -0.65
CA LEU A 335 35.83 -5.00 -0.09
C LEU A 335 37.05 -4.29 -0.69
N TYR A 336 36.82 -3.13 -1.29
CA TYR A 336 37.86 -2.26 -1.83
C TYR A 336 37.82 -0.93 -1.10
N THR A 337 38.97 -0.47 -0.61
CA THR A 337 39.12 0.82 0.07
C THR A 337 39.84 1.79 -0.87
N ALA A 338 39.07 2.67 -1.49
CA ALA A 338 39.60 3.70 -2.39
C ALA A 338 40.24 4.86 -1.62
N GLN A 339 41.17 5.58 -2.27
CA GLN A 339 41.81 6.78 -1.75
C GLN A 339 40.99 8.06 -2.01
N SER A 340 40.05 8.03 -2.97
CA SER A 340 39.16 9.13 -3.33
C SER A 340 37.89 8.63 -4.00
N ASP A 341 36.89 9.50 -4.17
CA ASP A 341 35.68 9.25 -4.95
C ASP A 341 35.98 8.94 -6.43
N ARG A 342 37.02 9.55 -7.00
CA ARG A 342 37.51 9.26 -8.35
C ARG A 342 38.13 7.87 -8.47
N ASP A 343 38.94 7.47 -7.50
CA ASP A 343 39.57 6.14 -7.43
C ASP A 343 38.51 5.03 -7.29
N GLU A 344 37.49 5.26 -6.47
CA GLU A 344 36.32 4.36 -6.40
C GLU A 344 35.61 4.26 -7.76
N ALA A 345 35.38 5.38 -8.44
CA ALA A 345 34.70 5.41 -9.73
C ALA A 345 35.52 4.76 -10.87
N GLU A 346 36.85 4.77 -10.80
CA GLU A 346 37.73 4.05 -11.73
C GLU A 346 37.77 2.53 -11.45
N TYR A 347 37.54 2.12 -10.20
CA TYR A 347 37.49 0.72 -9.80
C TYR A 347 36.18 0.01 -10.20
N VAL A 348 35.03 0.68 -10.11
CA VAL A 348 33.68 0.15 -10.41
C VAL A 348 33.45 0.04 -11.91
#